data_AF-A0A8H6S0E4-F1
#
_entry.id   AF-A0A8H6S0E4-F1
#
_cell.length_a   1.000
_cell.length_b   1.000
_cell.length_c   1.000
_cell.angle_alpha   90.00
_cell.angle_beta   90.00
_cell.angle_gamma   90.00
#
_symmetry.space_group_name_H-M   'P 1'
#
loop_
_entity.id
_entity.type
_entity.pdbx_description
1 polymer ?
#
loop_
_entity_poly.entity_id
_entity_poly.type
_entity_poly.pdbx_seq_one_letter_code
_entity_poly.pdbx_strand_id
1 'polypeptide(L)'
;MSTKESRATDRTRIAALNQQIQQLVTEKEALQKRLDAYKYPILTLPNEIMAEIFQHCLPAPPHSPPPFGPGSPTVLTHVCSLWRQIALAMPGLWCSISMDSAPDTLISCWLERSGTKPLSIQTNNMLDSVESSLLHHFRPHQARWETIQLRVDSQSLSTLLLPMPLLRHIELDGQDVPAGTRITEVPALRSAILWEFDQHMVLLPWQQLTSLALISTTPEECTPILQEAIQLIVCELVLTGALPDDQPQITLPALERLTLTHYLFTEEPAPTGFLEFFSAPCLKRLRIVNRLIPPSSLERLLEKHDNIEEICILGKRGHGMPTRQVQYASQHPTIKFTLEENLDEWFEDMEADQTRMAMRRLRSFIEIPLFE
;
A
#
# COMPACT_ATOMS: atom_id res chain seq x y z
N MET A 1 -19.97 -74.82 44.41
CA MET A 1 -20.67 -73.63 43.88
C MET A 1 -19.69 -72.88 42.99
N SER A 2 -19.89 -72.59 41.71
CA SER A 2 -20.67 -73.22 40.63
C SER A 2 -20.26 -72.44 39.36
N THR A 3 -19.50 -73.03 38.44
CA THR A 3 -19.13 -72.41 37.14
C THR A 3 -20.36 -72.00 36.30
N LYS A 4 -21.53 -72.55 36.61
CA LYS A 4 -22.83 -72.13 36.04
C LYS A 4 -23.33 -70.80 36.60
N GLU A 5 -23.11 -70.52 37.88
CA GLU A 5 -23.49 -69.23 38.49
C GLU A 5 -22.63 -68.10 37.93
N SER A 6 -21.30 -68.29 37.81
CA SER A 6 -20.41 -67.31 37.16
C SER A 6 -20.83 -66.98 35.72
N ARG A 7 -21.14 -68.01 34.92
CA ARG A 7 -21.63 -67.83 33.52
C ARG A 7 -22.97 -67.11 33.45
N ALA A 8 -23.86 -67.30 34.42
CA ALA A 8 -25.13 -66.61 34.48
C ALA A 8 -24.92 -65.12 34.82
N THR A 9 -24.02 -64.82 35.77
CA THR A 9 -23.63 -63.45 36.14
C THR A 9 -22.94 -62.71 34.99
N ASP A 10 -22.08 -63.39 34.25
CA ASP A 10 -21.43 -62.80 33.07
C ASP A 10 -22.45 -62.50 31.96
N ARG A 11 -23.42 -63.40 31.74
CA ARG A 11 -24.51 -63.18 30.75
C ARG A 11 -25.42 -62.02 31.12
N THR A 12 -25.81 -61.89 32.39
CA THR A 12 -26.60 -60.73 32.84
C THR A 12 -25.79 -59.45 32.75
N ARG A 13 -24.48 -59.49 33.03
CA ARG A 13 -23.60 -58.33 32.85
C ARG A 13 -23.48 -57.92 31.37
N ILE A 14 -23.31 -58.88 30.45
CA ILE A 14 -23.30 -58.62 29.00
C ILE A 14 -24.63 -58.01 28.54
N ALA A 15 -25.77 -58.53 29.02
CA ALA A 15 -27.08 -57.99 28.67
C ALA A 15 -27.25 -56.53 29.16
N ALA A 16 -26.81 -56.24 30.39
CA ALA A 16 -26.83 -54.89 30.94
C ALA A 16 -25.93 -53.93 30.15
N LEU A 17 -24.73 -54.37 29.75
CA LEU A 17 -23.83 -53.57 28.91
C LEU A 17 -24.42 -53.29 27.53
N ASN A 18 -25.05 -54.27 26.89
CA ASN A 18 -25.72 -54.07 25.60
C ASN A 18 -26.89 -53.09 25.72
N GLN A 19 -27.67 -53.16 26.79
CA GLN A 19 -28.73 -52.18 27.05
C GLN A 19 -28.16 -50.76 27.21
N GLN A 20 -27.04 -50.62 27.91
CA GLN A 20 -26.38 -49.34 28.08
C GLN A 20 -25.82 -48.78 26.76
N ILE A 21 -25.25 -49.65 25.90
CA ILE A 21 -24.82 -49.27 24.54
C ILE A 21 -26.01 -48.77 23.72
N GLN A 22 -27.16 -49.47 23.77
CA GLN A 22 -28.37 -49.08 23.03
C GLN A 22 -28.87 -47.70 23.47
N GLN A 23 -28.86 -47.43 24.78
CA GLN A 23 -29.27 -46.16 25.34
C GLN A 23 -28.34 -45.02 24.89
N LEU A 24 -27.03 -45.24 24.94
CA LEU A 24 -26.03 -44.27 24.49
C LEU A 24 -26.11 -44.00 22.97
N VAL A 25 -26.40 -45.01 22.15
CA VAL A 25 -26.61 -44.83 20.70
C VAL A 25 -27.84 -43.97 20.45
N THR A 26 -28.94 -44.21 21.14
CA THR A 26 -30.18 -43.43 20.99
C THR A 26 -29.97 -41.97 21.42
N GLU A 27 -29.24 -41.77 22.53
CA GLU A 27 -28.88 -40.44 23.01
C GLU A 27 -27.97 -39.71 22.01
N LYS A 28 -26.97 -40.40 21.45
CA LYS A 28 -26.11 -39.87 20.38
C LYS A 28 -26.93 -39.43 19.18
N GLU A 29 -27.86 -40.25 18.71
CA GLU A 29 -28.73 -39.92 17.56
C GLU A 29 -29.60 -38.69 17.83
N ALA A 30 -30.18 -38.59 19.03
CA ALA A 30 -30.97 -37.42 19.44
C ALA A 30 -30.13 -36.14 19.48
N LEU A 31 -28.90 -36.21 20.00
CA LEU A 31 -27.95 -35.09 20.02
C LEU A 31 -27.50 -34.71 18.60
N GLN A 32 -27.22 -35.68 17.73
CA GLN A 32 -26.88 -35.42 16.32
C GLN A 32 -28.01 -34.69 15.60
N LYS A 33 -29.26 -35.13 15.78
CA LYS A 33 -30.43 -34.48 15.19
C LYS A 33 -30.62 -33.03 15.67
N ARG A 34 -30.28 -32.75 16.93
CA ARG A 34 -30.27 -31.37 17.47
C ARG A 34 -29.15 -30.53 16.85
N LEU A 35 -27.96 -31.12 16.67
CA LEU A 35 -26.84 -30.44 16.00
C LEU A 35 -27.19 -30.10 14.55
N ASP A 36 -27.78 -31.03 13.81
CA ASP A 36 -28.16 -30.82 12.41
C ASP A 36 -29.29 -29.78 12.24
N ALA A 37 -30.10 -29.57 13.28
CA ALA A 37 -31.13 -28.53 13.30
C ALA A 37 -30.54 -27.11 13.46
N TYR A 38 -29.34 -26.96 14.01
CA TYR A 38 -28.65 -25.67 14.04
C TYR A 38 -28.14 -25.35 12.63
N LYS A 39 -28.86 -24.47 11.94
CA LYS A 39 -28.33 -23.85 10.73
C LYS A 39 -27.25 -22.85 11.14
N TYR A 40 -26.00 -23.19 10.88
CA TYR A 40 -24.89 -22.24 10.96
C TYR A 40 -24.96 -21.33 9.72
N PRO A 41 -25.38 -20.06 9.84
CA PRO A 41 -25.66 -19.22 8.67
C PRO A 41 -24.47 -19.12 7.72
N ILE A 42 -23.26 -19.12 8.28
CA ILE A 42 -22.00 -19.02 7.55
C ILE A 42 -21.64 -20.27 6.74
N LEU A 43 -22.23 -21.42 7.06
CA LEU A 43 -22.08 -22.67 6.28
C LEU A 43 -23.15 -22.79 5.18
N THR A 44 -24.11 -21.86 5.14
CA THR A 44 -25.18 -21.82 4.14
C THR A 44 -25.00 -20.70 3.10
N LEU A 45 -23.95 -19.88 3.24
CA LEU A 45 -23.64 -18.83 2.29
C LEU A 45 -23.14 -19.42 0.97
N PRO A 46 -23.56 -18.87 -0.18
CA PRO A 46 -22.96 -19.20 -1.46
C PRO A 46 -21.45 -18.93 -1.46
N ASN A 47 -20.71 -19.70 -2.26
CA ASN A 47 -19.25 -19.58 -2.34
C ASN A 47 -18.82 -18.18 -2.80
N GLU A 48 -19.63 -17.52 -3.62
CA GLU A 48 -19.38 -16.16 -4.13
C GLU A 48 -19.43 -15.13 -3.00
N ILE A 49 -20.38 -15.28 -2.06
CA ILE A 49 -20.49 -14.38 -0.91
C ILE A 49 -19.35 -14.65 0.09
N MET A 50 -19.00 -15.92 0.28
CA MET A 50 -17.82 -16.30 1.09
C MET A 50 -16.53 -15.70 0.50
N ALA A 51 -16.38 -15.76 -0.82
CA ALA A 51 -15.25 -15.20 -1.53
C ALA A 51 -15.16 -13.67 -1.38
N GLU A 52 -16.30 -12.98 -1.43
CA GLU A 52 -16.36 -11.54 -1.18
C GLU A 52 -15.93 -11.22 0.26
N ILE A 53 -16.51 -11.92 1.25
CA ILE A 53 -16.13 -11.75 2.67
C ILE A 53 -14.63 -11.98 2.87
N PHE A 54 -14.05 -13.00 2.23
CA PHE A 54 -12.63 -13.31 2.36
C PHE A 54 -11.74 -12.18 1.84
N GLN A 55 -12.13 -11.48 0.79
CA GLN A 55 -11.40 -10.32 0.29
C GLN A 55 -11.42 -9.16 1.30
N HIS A 56 -12.57 -8.90 1.91
CA HIS A 56 -12.71 -7.88 2.97
C HIS A 56 -12.03 -8.26 4.30
N CYS A 57 -11.59 -9.51 4.45
CA CYS A 57 -10.81 -9.94 5.61
C CYS A 57 -9.30 -9.64 5.48
N LEU A 58 -8.83 -9.24 4.30
CA LEU A 58 -7.43 -8.91 4.04
C LEU A 58 -7.21 -7.40 4.15
N PRO A 59 -5.97 -6.94 4.44
CA PRO A 59 -5.65 -5.53 4.38
C PRO A 59 -5.91 -4.97 2.98
N ALA A 60 -6.40 -3.74 2.90
CA ALA A 60 -6.53 -3.04 1.64
C ALA A 60 -5.14 -2.71 1.06
N PRO A 61 -4.96 -2.78 -0.27
CA PRO A 61 -3.77 -2.25 -0.93
C PRO A 61 -3.49 -0.81 -0.48
N PRO A 62 -2.21 -0.39 -0.30
CA PRO A 62 -0.98 -1.12 -0.63
C PRO A 62 -0.55 -2.19 0.38
N HIS A 63 -1.25 -2.35 1.51
CA HIS A 63 -0.77 -3.21 2.59
C HIS A 63 -0.87 -4.69 2.21
N SER A 64 0.25 -5.41 2.21
CA SER A 64 0.20 -6.87 2.08
C SER A 64 -0.27 -7.56 3.36
N PRO A 65 -1.02 -8.67 3.23
CA PRO A 65 -1.44 -9.46 4.37
C PRO A 65 -0.24 -10.06 5.12
N PRO A 66 -0.30 -10.15 6.45
CA PRO A 66 0.70 -10.89 7.21
C PRO A 66 0.66 -12.38 6.84
N PRO A 67 1.78 -13.10 7.00
CA PRO A 67 1.86 -14.54 6.70
C PRO A 67 0.94 -15.38 7.58
N PHE A 68 0.71 -14.93 8.82
CA PHE A 68 -0.03 -15.61 9.87
C PHE A 68 -0.81 -14.60 10.71
N GLY A 69 -1.83 -15.08 11.40
CA GLY A 69 -2.63 -14.26 12.32
C GLY A 69 -3.69 -13.39 11.61
N PRO A 70 -4.29 -12.44 12.35
CA PRO A 70 -5.37 -11.60 11.84
C PRO A 70 -4.97 -10.88 10.54
N GLY A 71 -5.86 -10.89 9.54
CA GLY A 71 -5.59 -10.31 8.23
C GLY A 71 -4.81 -11.22 7.26
N SER A 72 -4.41 -12.43 7.67
CA SER A 72 -3.75 -13.38 6.78
C SER A 72 -4.75 -14.26 6.02
N PRO A 73 -4.54 -14.51 4.70
CA PRO A 73 -5.35 -15.48 3.96
C PRO A 73 -5.19 -16.91 4.50
N THR A 74 -4.09 -17.21 5.21
CA THR A 74 -3.87 -18.54 5.81
C THR A 74 -4.89 -18.84 6.90
N VAL A 75 -5.31 -17.85 7.69
CA VAL A 75 -6.30 -18.04 8.76
C VAL A 75 -7.62 -18.55 8.21
N LEU A 76 -8.03 -18.09 7.03
CA LEU A 76 -9.24 -18.56 6.35
C LEU A 76 -9.19 -20.06 6.07
N THR A 77 -7.99 -20.63 5.87
CA THR A 77 -7.80 -22.07 5.63
C THR A 77 -7.84 -22.94 6.88
N HIS A 78 -7.92 -22.33 8.06
CA HIS A 78 -7.90 -23.02 9.36
C HIS A 78 -9.24 -22.97 10.11
N VAL A 79 -10.26 -22.29 9.57
CA VAL A 79 -11.59 -22.18 10.22
C VAL A 79 -12.39 -23.48 10.11
N CYS A 80 -12.67 -23.96 8.90
CA CYS A 80 -13.34 -25.23 8.64
C CYS A 80 -12.95 -25.78 7.25
N SER A 81 -13.36 -27.02 6.95
CA SER A 81 -13.04 -27.68 5.67
C SER A 81 -13.59 -26.93 4.45
N LEU A 82 -14.81 -26.40 4.53
CA LEU A 82 -15.43 -25.62 3.45
C LEU A 82 -14.65 -24.34 3.17
N TRP A 83 -14.32 -23.57 4.21
CA TRP A 83 -13.54 -22.33 4.06
C TRP A 83 -12.16 -22.60 3.47
N ARG A 84 -11.52 -23.67 3.92
CA ARG A 84 -10.25 -24.12 3.35
C ARG A 84 -10.36 -24.40 1.87
N GLN A 85 -11.39 -25.12 1.43
CA GLN A 85 -11.62 -25.40 0.01
C GLN A 85 -11.81 -24.11 -0.79
N ILE A 86 -12.66 -23.20 -0.31
CA ILE A 86 -12.95 -21.93 -0.99
C ILE A 86 -11.68 -21.07 -1.07
N ALA A 87 -11.00 -20.84 0.06
CA ALA A 87 -9.83 -19.97 0.12
C ALA A 87 -8.66 -20.51 -0.74
N LEU A 88 -8.44 -21.83 -0.75
CA LEU A 88 -7.42 -22.44 -1.61
C LEU A 88 -7.78 -22.36 -3.10
N ALA A 89 -9.08 -22.36 -3.44
CA ALA A 89 -9.57 -22.22 -4.81
C ALA A 89 -9.63 -20.76 -5.30
N MET A 90 -9.20 -19.79 -4.49
CA MET A 90 -9.21 -18.36 -4.81
C MET A 90 -7.79 -17.81 -4.97
N PRO A 91 -7.23 -17.79 -6.20
CA PRO A 91 -5.88 -17.28 -6.43
C PRO A 91 -5.68 -15.83 -5.98
N GLY A 92 -6.73 -15.01 -6.03
CA GLY A 92 -6.69 -13.59 -5.65
C GLY A 92 -6.25 -13.34 -4.20
N LEU A 93 -6.55 -14.27 -3.28
CA LEU A 93 -6.16 -14.14 -1.88
C LEU A 93 -4.65 -14.29 -1.65
N TRP A 94 -3.93 -14.83 -2.63
CA TRP A 94 -2.52 -15.20 -2.53
C TRP A 94 -1.62 -14.31 -3.41
N CYS A 95 -2.16 -13.21 -3.94
CA CYS A 95 -1.45 -12.35 -4.91
C CYS A 95 -0.62 -11.23 -4.27
N SER A 96 -0.87 -10.87 -3.01
CA SER A 96 -0.11 -9.83 -2.30
C SER A 96 0.85 -10.47 -1.29
N ILE A 97 2.15 -10.29 -1.48
CA ILE A 97 3.19 -11.02 -0.76
C ILE A 97 4.24 -10.04 -0.22
N SER A 98 4.46 -10.09 1.10
CA SER A 98 5.58 -9.42 1.77
C SER A 98 6.79 -10.35 1.84
N MET A 99 7.90 -9.95 1.23
CA MET A 99 9.10 -10.78 1.08
C MET A 99 9.74 -11.14 2.42
N ASP A 100 9.75 -10.23 3.39
CA ASP A 100 10.55 -10.40 4.62
C ASP A 100 9.77 -11.01 5.78
N SER A 101 8.48 -11.27 5.59
CA SER A 101 7.58 -11.64 6.68
C SER A 101 7.34 -13.14 6.78
N ALA A 102 7.56 -13.90 5.70
CA ALA A 102 7.15 -15.28 5.58
C ALA A 102 8.35 -16.24 5.40
N PRO A 103 8.29 -17.49 5.91
CA PRO A 103 9.23 -18.53 5.53
C PRO A 103 9.16 -18.84 4.02
N ASP A 104 10.28 -19.18 3.39
CA ASP A 104 10.41 -19.52 1.96
C ASP A 104 9.39 -20.56 1.46
N THR A 105 9.08 -21.55 2.30
CA THR A 105 8.08 -22.59 2.00
C THR A 105 6.68 -22.00 1.88
N LEU A 106 6.34 -21.02 2.70
CA LEU A 106 5.05 -20.33 2.65
C LEU A 106 4.98 -19.41 1.44
N ILE A 107 6.05 -18.67 1.14
CA ILE A 107 6.16 -17.83 -0.06
C ILE A 107 5.92 -18.67 -1.30
N SER A 108 6.63 -19.80 -1.43
CA SER A 108 6.47 -20.72 -2.55
C SER A 108 5.03 -21.24 -2.68
N CYS A 109 4.39 -21.60 -1.56
CA CYS A 109 2.98 -22.01 -1.55
C CYS A 109 2.04 -20.89 -2.01
N TRP A 110 2.27 -19.64 -1.60
CA TRP A 110 1.42 -18.51 -1.99
C TRP A 110 1.60 -18.18 -3.47
N LEU A 111 2.85 -18.19 -3.97
CA LEU A 111 3.17 -18.04 -5.38
C LEU A 111 2.49 -19.11 -6.24
N GLU A 112 2.52 -20.38 -5.83
CA GLU A 112 1.82 -21.46 -6.54
C GLU A 112 0.30 -21.22 -6.56
N ARG A 113 -0.29 -20.88 -5.40
CA ARG A 113 -1.74 -20.63 -5.28
C ARG A 113 -2.22 -19.39 -6.02
N SER A 114 -1.37 -18.39 -6.20
CA SER A 114 -1.67 -17.17 -6.97
C SER A 114 -1.96 -17.47 -8.45
N GLY A 115 -1.63 -18.68 -8.94
CA GLY A 115 -1.99 -19.16 -10.27
C GLY A 115 -1.30 -18.34 -11.34
N THR A 116 -2.06 -17.62 -12.17
CA THR A 116 -1.56 -16.72 -13.21
C THR A 116 -1.92 -15.25 -12.96
N LYS A 117 -2.51 -14.93 -11.80
CA LYS A 117 -2.98 -13.58 -11.50
C LYS A 117 -1.82 -12.58 -11.34
N PRO A 118 -2.07 -11.28 -11.55
CA PRO A 118 -1.08 -10.25 -11.26
C PRO A 118 -0.64 -10.30 -9.79
N LEU A 119 0.64 -9.99 -9.54
CA LEU A 119 1.26 -10.06 -8.22
C LEU A 119 1.58 -8.67 -7.68
N SER A 120 1.31 -8.50 -6.39
CA SER A 120 1.76 -7.38 -5.57
C SER A 120 2.88 -7.84 -4.64
N ILE A 121 4.05 -7.23 -4.76
CA ILE A 121 5.25 -7.62 -4.02
C ILE A 121 5.75 -6.44 -3.23
N GLN A 122 5.98 -6.64 -1.94
CA GLN A 122 6.55 -5.61 -1.08
C GLN A 122 7.68 -6.15 -0.20
N THR A 123 8.60 -5.27 0.17
CA THR A 123 9.59 -5.51 1.23
C THR A 123 9.63 -4.30 2.18
N ASN A 124 9.73 -4.60 3.47
CA ASN A 124 9.92 -3.63 4.54
C ASN A 124 11.40 -3.49 4.93
N ASN A 125 12.20 -4.51 4.67
CA ASN A 125 13.63 -4.52 4.94
C ASN A 125 14.41 -4.11 3.69
N MET A 126 15.64 -3.67 3.90
CA MET A 126 16.56 -3.42 2.79
C MET A 126 16.87 -4.76 2.11
N LEU A 127 16.67 -4.84 0.79
CA LEU A 127 17.22 -5.92 -0.02
C LEU A 127 18.71 -5.60 -0.27
N ASP A 128 19.58 -6.25 0.49
CA ASP A 128 21.03 -6.24 0.31
C ASP A 128 21.48 -7.35 -0.67
N SER A 129 22.40 -7.02 -1.58
CA SER A 129 23.03 -8.02 -2.46
C SER A 129 23.91 -8.98 -1.62
N VAL A 130 23.87 -10.31 -1.78
CA VAL A 130 24.45 -11.07 -2.91
C VAL A 130 23.61 -12.31 -3.31
N GLU A 131 22.75 -12.84 -2.45
CA GLU A 131 21.95 -14.04 -2.70
C GLU A 131 20.69 -14.01 -1.82
N SER A 132 19.84 -12.98 -1.93
CA SER A 132 18.56 -13.04 -1.23
C SER A 132 17.75 -14.20 -1.84
N SER A 133 17.74 -15.34 -1.13
CA SER A 133 16.94 -16.53 -1.48
C SER A 133 15.51 -16.13 -1.84
N LEU A 134 15.01 -15.08 -1.18
CA LEU A 134 13.76 -14.40 -1.45
C LEU A 134 13.61 -13.99 -2.92
N LEU A 135 14.52 -13.21 -3.51
CA LEU A 135 14.40 -12.77 -4.91
C LEU A 135 14.35 -13.94 -5.89
N HIS A 136 15.07 -15.04 -5.60
CA HIS A 136 15.04 -16.24 -6.42
C HIS A 136 13.64 -16.85 -6.52
N HIS A 137 12.81 -16.77 -5.47
CA HIS A 137 11.43 -17.25 -5.51
C HIS A 137 10.53 -16.38 -6.40
N PHE A 138 10.75 -15.07 -6.48
CA PHE A 138 9.85 -14.17 -7.20
C PHE A 138 10.23 -13.97 -8.68
N ARG A 139 11.52 -14.10 -9.04
CA ARG A 139 12.01 -13.95 -10.42
C ARG A 139 11.23 -14.78 -11.46
N PRO A 140 10.93 -16.07 -11.24
CA PRO A 140 10.16 -16.87 -12.20
C PRO A 140 8.77 -16.30 -12.50
N HIS A 141 8.24 -15.44 -11.63
CA HIS A 141 6.92 -14.85 -11.73
C HIS A 141 6.94 -13.38 -12.16
N GLN A 142 8.10 -12.84 -12.55
CA GLN A 142 8.30 -11.41 -12.84
C GLN A 142 7.39 -10.84 -13.94
N ALA A 143 7.07 -11.65 -14.95
CA ALA A 143 6.16 -11.25 -16.03
C ALA A 143 4.74 -10.88 -15.54
N ARG A 144 4.39 -11.28 -14.30
CA ARG A 144 3.08 -11.05 -13.68
C ARG A 144 3.09 -9.96 -12.62
N TRP A 145 4.22 -9.32 -12.34
CA TRP A 145 4.26 -8.27 -11.33
C TRP A 145 3.44 -7.06 -11.81
N GLU A 146 2.52 -6.59 -10.97
CA GLU A 146 1.65 -5.44 -11.24
C GLU A 146 1.96 -4.27 -10.31
N THR A 147 2.24 -4.55 -9.05
CA THR A 147 2.66 -3.55 -8.05
C THR A 147 3.92 -4.05 -7.36
N ILE A 148 4.94 -3.20 -7.29
CA ILE A 148 6.14 -3.49 -6.51
C ILE A 148 6.45 -2.35 -5.56
N GLN A 149 6.78 -2.68 -4.31
CA GLN A 149 7.26 -1.76 -3.30
C GLN A 149 8.55 -2.30 -2.71
N LEU A 150 9.68 -1.80 -3.19
CA LEU A 150 10.98 -2.39 -2.89
C LEU A 150 11.90 -1.38 -2.23
N ARG A 151 12.54 -1.80 -1.14
CA ARG A 151 13.71 -1.13 -0.59
C ARG A 151 14.94 -1.84 -1.14
N VAL A 152 15.66 -1.26 -2.10
CA VAL A 152 16.69 -1.98 -2.89
C VAL A 152 17.99 -1.20 -3.00
N ASP A 153 19.12 -1.90 -2.84
CA ASP A 153 20.42 -1.31 -3.16
C ASP A 153 20.62 -1.25 -4.68
N SER A 154 21.61 -0.47 -5.08
CA SER A 154 22.01 -0.22 -6.46
C SER A 154 22.25 -1.52 -7.26
N GLN A 155 22.90 -2.50 -6.61
CA GLN A 155 23.23 -3.79 -7.20
C GLN A 155 21.98 -4.64 -7.41
N SER A 156 21.10 -4.75 -6.42
CA SER A 156 19.87 -5.54 -6.48
C SER A 156 18.89 -5.00 -7.51
N LEU A 157 18.76 -3.67 -7.61
CA LEU A 157 17.91 -3.02 -8.61
C LEU A 157 18.34 -3.38 -10.03
N SER A 158 19.65 -3.43 -10.31
CA SER A 158 20.16 -3.83 -11.64
C SER A 158 19.71 -5.23 -12.05
N THR A 159 19.58 -6.13 -11.07
CA THR A 159 19.16 -7.50 -11.33
C THR A 159 17.64 -7.63 -11.57
N LEU A 160 16.86 -6.60 -11.22
CA LEU A 160 15.41 -6.54 -11.39
C LEU A 160 14.99 -5.91 -12.72
N LEU A 161 15.93 -5.37 -13.52
CA LEU A 161 15.68 -4.68 -14.80
C LEU A 161 15.21 -5.58 -15.94
N LEU A 162 14.68 -6.77 -15.63
CA LEU A 162 14.03 -7.62 -16.62
C LEU A 162 12.65 -7.05 -16.98
N PRO A 163 12.10 -7.41 -18.17
CA PRO A 163 10.81 -6.90 -18.62
C PRO A 163 9.68 -7.22 -17.63
N MET A 164 8.91 -6.20 -17.27
CA MET A 164 7.74 -6.32 -16.38
C MET A 164 6.51 -5.77 -17.10
N PRO A 165 5.90 -6.57 -18.01
CA PRO A 165 4.87 -6.10 -18.94
C PRO A 165 3.56 -5.68 -18.27
N LEU A 166 3.26 -6.22 -17.08
CA LEU A 166 2.06 -5.90 -16.31
C LEU A 166 2.28 -4.85 -15.21
N LEU A 167 3.50 -4.35 -15.04
CA LEU A 167 3.82 -3.43 -13.94
C LEU A 167 3.08 -2.11 -14.14
N ARG A 168 2.19 -1.79 -13.19
CA ARG A 168 1.37 -0.56 -13.17
C ARG A 168 1.86 0.45 -12.15
N HIS A 169 2.37 -0.03 -11.01
CA HIS A 169 2.84 0.79 -9.93
C HIS A 169 4.20 0.33 -9.43
N ILE A 170 5.09 1.29 -9.19
CA ILE A 170 6.42 1.05 -8.64
C ILE A 170 6.71 2.02 -7.50
N GLU A 171 7.08 1.48 -6.34
CA GLU A 171 7.64 2.24 -5.23
C GLU A 171 9.07 1.76 -4.98
N LEU A 172 10.04 2.66 -5.08
CA LEU A 172 11.46 2.37 -4.86
C LEU A 172 12.03 3.27 -3.78
N ASP A 173 12.62 2.62 -2.79
CA ASP A 173 13.33 3.23 -1.68
C ASP A 173 14.76 2.70 -1.70
N GLY A 174 15.62 3.38 -2.44
CA GLY A 174 16.96 2.90 -2.74
C GLY A 174 17.98 4.01 -2.63
N GLN A 175 19.13 3.69 -2.04
CA GLN A 175 20.30 4.55 -2.00
C GLN A 175 21.20 4.24 -3.20
N ASP A 176 21.90 5.25 -3.70
CA ASP A 176 23.03 5.09 -4.63
C ASP A 176 22.69 4.39 -5.95
N VAL A 177 21.50 4.62 -6.55
CA VAL A 177 21.14 3.98 -7.83
C VAL A 177 22.20 4.34 -8.89
N PRO A 178 22.78 3.36 -9.61
CA PRO A 178 23.88 3.63 -10.52
C PRO A 178 23.41 4.55 -11.66
N ALA A 179 24.25 5.52 -12.01
CA ALA A 179 23.98 6.42 -13.12
C ALA A 179 23.65 5.64 -14.41
N GLY A 180 22.57 6.04 -15.09
CA GLY A 180 22.14 5.41 -16.34
C GLY A 180 21.33 4.13 -16.19
N THR A 181 20.97 3.71 -14.97
CA THR A 181 20.03 2.62 -14.75
C THR A 181 18.68 2.94 -15.37
N ARG A 182 18.13 2.01 -16.16
CA ARG A 182 16.85 2.15 -16.87
C ARG A 182 15.98 0.93 -16.64
N ILE A 183 14.78 1.14 -16.13
CA ILE A 183 13.75 0.10 -16.14
C ILE A 183 13.13 0.10 -17.54
N THR A 184 13.65 -0.78 -18.40
CA THR A 184 13.16 -0.98 -19.76
C THR A 184 11.98 -1.94 -19.80
N GLU A 185 11.08 -1.76 -20.75
CA GLU A 185 9.97 -2.70 -21.02
C GLU A 185 8.92 -2.80 -19.89
N VAL A 186 8.42 -1.65 -19.45
CA VAL A 186 7.29 -1.50 -18.51
C VAL A 186 6.12 -0.69 -19.12
N PRO A 187 5.49 -1.18 -20.21
CA PRO A 187 4.50 -0.42 -20.98
C PRO A 187 3.21 -0.09 -20.19
N ALA A 188 2.90 -0.88 -19.16
CA ALA A 188 1.73 -0.69 -18.31
C ALA A 188 1.96 0.30 -17.16
N LEU A 189 3.17 0.82 -16.97
CA LEU A 189 3.50 1.64 -15.80
C LEU A 189 2.77 2.98 -15.86
N ARG A 190 2.04 3.32 -14.79
CA ARG A 190 1.25 4.56 -14.66
C ARG A 190 1.54 5.32 -13.38
N SER A 191 2.03 4.63 -12.35
CA SER A 191 2.23 5.21 -11.03
C SER A 191 3.64 4.92 -10.51
N ALA A 192 4.31 5.93 -9.96
CA ALA A 192 5.63 5.79 -9.37
C ALA A 192 5.78 6.57 -8.06
N ILE A 193 6.46 5.98 -7.08
CA ILE A 193 6.87 6.61 -5.82
C ILE A 193 8.37 6.39 -5.66
N LEU A 194 9.15 7.45 -5.61
CA LEU A 194 10.61 7.36 -5.48
C LEU A 194 11.05 8.07 -4.21
N TRP A 195 11.79 7.36 -3.37
CA TRP A 195 12.38 7.88 -2.14
C TRP A 195 13.85 8.24 -2.36
N GLU A 196 14.30 9.31 -1.71
CA GLU A 196 15.72 9.73 -1.66
C GLU A 196 16.29 9.92 -3.07
N PHE A 197 15.58 10.73 -3.87
CA PHE A 197 15.82 10.90 -5.29
C PHE A 197 17.00 11.85 -5.55
N ASP A 198 18.24 11.36 -5.57
CA ASP A 198 19.41 12.19 -5.82
C ASP A 198 19.90 12.16 -7.28
N GLN A 199 19.72 11.06 -8.05
CA GLN A 199 20.25 10.97 -9.44
C GLN A 199 19.46 10.12 -10.46
N HIS A 200 18.12 10.02 -10.37
CA HIS A 200 17.37 8.98 -11.13
C HIS A 200 16.56 9.44 -12.33
N MET A 201 16.90 10.57 -12.96
CA MET A 201 16.19 11.11 -14.13
C MET A 201 16.00 10.12 -15.28
N VAL A 202 16.82 9.08 -15.38
CA VAL A 202 16.82 8.15 -16.50
C VAL A 202 16.10 6.84 -16.17
N LEU A 203 15.63 6.67 -14.93
CA LEU A 203 15.17 5.39 -14.41
C LEU A 203 13.86 4.90 -15.02
N LEU A 204 12.89 5.81 -15.21
CA LEU A 204 11.51 5.46 -15.57
C LEU A 204 11.05 6.16 -16.86
N PRO A 205 10.07 5.58 -17.58
CA PRO A 205 9.42 6.26 -18.70
C PRO A 205 8.40 7.29 -18.20
N TRP A 206 8.86 8.51 -17.90
CA TRP A 206 8.04 9.57 -17.28
C TRP A 206 6.79 9.96 -18.08
N GLN A 207 6.88 9.95 -19.41
CA GLN A 207 5.83 10.42 -20.33
C GLN A 207 4.51 9.63 -20.24
N GLN A 208 4.53 8.40 -19.72
CA GLN A 208 3.35 7.55 -19.58
C GLN A 208 2.78 7.54 -18.14
N LEU A 209 3.43 8.24 -17.19
CA LEU A 209 2.97 8.29 -15.81
C LEU A 209 1.78 9.24 -15.66
N THR A 210 0.79 8.80 -14.90
CA THR A 210 -0.38 9.59 -14.49
C THR A 210 -0.31 9.97 -13.01
N SER A 211 0.46 9.23 -12.21
CA SER A 211 0.66 9.52 -10.79
C SER A 211 2.15 9.44 -10.44
N LEU A 212 2.67 10.45 -9.75
CA LEU A 212 4.08 10.50 -9.33
C LEU A 212 4.22 11.08 -7.93
N ALA A 213 4.96 10.39 -7.05
CA ALA A 213 5.51 10.97 -5.84
C ALA A 213 7.03 10.95 -5.89
N LEU A 214 7.64 12.09 -5.59
CA LEU A 214 9.07 12.22 -5.37
C LEU A 214 9.30 12.69 -3.94
N ILE A 215 10.05 11.90 -3.17
CA ILE A 215 10.26 12.12 -1.74
C ILE A 215 11.71 12.45 -1.50
N SER A 216 11.96 13.52 -0.73
CA SER A 216 13.31 14.05 -0.51
C SER A 216 13.98 14.42 -1.82
N THR A 217 13.36 15.33 -2.57
CA THR A 217 13.86 15.84 -3.85
C THR A 217 13.96 17.37 -3.82
N THR A 218 14.95 17.92 -4.49
CA THR A 218 15.08 19.37 -4.67
C THR A 218 14.27 19.88 -5.86
N PRO A 219 13.92 21.18 -5.90
CA PRO A 219 13.33 21.81 -7.09
C PRO A 219 14.16 21.60 -8.37
N GLU A 220 15.49 21.55 -8.27
CA GLU A 220 16.39 21.35 -9.41
C GLU A 220 16.27 19.92 -9.97
N GLU A 221 16.22 18.91 -9.10
CA GLU A 221 16.13 17.49 -9.49
C GLU A 221 14.78 17.11 -10.07
N CYS A 222 13.68 17.56 -9.44
CA CYS A 222 12.34 17.13 -9.84
C CYS A 222 11.86 17.83 -11.12
N THR A 223 12.32 19.05 -11.40
CA THR A 223 11.81 19.87 -12.50
C THR A 223 11.96 19.26 -13.89
N PRO A 224 13.12 18.76 -14.32
CA PRO A 224 13.22 18.20 -15.67
C PRO A 224 12.36 16.93 -15.82
N ILE A 225 12.10 16.19 -14.74
CA ILE A 225 11.18 15.04 -14.75
C ILE A 225 9.75 15.51 -14.95
N LEU A 226 9.33 16.55 -14.23
CA LEU A 226 7.99 17.13 -14.36
C LEU A 226 7.79 17.73 -15.76
N GLN A 227 8.85 18.20 -16.42
CA GLN A 227 8.80 18.64 -17.82
C GLN A 227 8.61 17.47 -18.81
N GLU A 228 9.04 16.26 -18.47
CA GLU A 228 8.80 15.05 -19.27
C GLU A 228 7.46 14.37 -18.95
N ALA A 229 7.01 14.42 -17.69
CA ALA A 229 5.83 13.75 -17.17
C ALA A 229 4.52 14.53 -17.44
N ILE A 230 4.28 14.90 -18.69
CA ILE A 230 3.17 15.79 -19.07
C ILE A 230 1.76 15.18 -18.91
N GLN A 231 1.66 13.86 -18.71
CA GLN A 231 0.41 13.13 -18.54
C GLN A 231 0.00 12.98 -17.06
N LEU A 232 0.72 13.61 -16.14
CA LEU A 232 0.41 13.54 -14.71
C LEU A 232 -0.96 14.14 -14.41
N ILE A 233 -1.76 13.37 -13.69
CA ILE A 233 -3.05 13.72 -13.08
C ILE A 233 -2.85 14.01 -11.60
N VAL A 234 -1.95 13.25 -10.95
CA VAL A 234 -1.60 13.36 -9.53
C VAL A 234 -0.10 13.53 -9.39
N CYS A 235 0.32 14.58 -8.68
CA CYS A 235 1.73 14.81 -8.37
C CYS A 235 1.87 15.16 -6.89
N GLU A 236 2.78 14.46 -6.20
CA GLU A 236 3.13 14.73 -4.82
C GLU A 236 4.64 14.90 -4.68
N LEU A 237 5.06 16.03 -4.10
CA LEU A 237 6.46 16.36 -3.92
C LEU A 237 6.73 16.61 -2.44
N VAL A 238 7.72 15.90 -1.90
CA VAL A 238 8.30 16.17 -0.58
C VAL A 238 9.65 16.83 -0.80
N LEU A 239 9.64 18.16 -0.75
CA LEU A 239 10.75 18.98 -1.20
C LEU A 239 11.82 19.15 -0.13
N THR A 240 13.09 19.14 -0.55
CA THR A 240 14.28 19.51 0.22
C THR A 240 15.00 20.67 -0.47
N GLY A 241 15.98 21.29 0.19
CA GLY A 241 16.80 22.32 -0.42
C GLY A 241 16.14 23.68 -0.63
N ALA A 242 16.99 24.63 -1.01
CA ALA A 242 16.56 25.96 -1.43
C ALA A 242 15.97 25.93 -2.85
N LEU A 243 15.15 26.94 -3.15
CA LEU A 243 14.77 27.23 -4.53
C LEU A 243 15.99 27.82 -5.28
N PRO A 244 16.40 27.23 -6.42
CA PRO A 244 17.44 27.80 -7.28
C PRO A 244 17.09 29.19 -7.82
N ASP A 245 18.10 30.00 -8.13
CA ASP A 245 17.92 31.33 -8.73
C ASP A 245 17.28 31.27 -10.13
N ASP A 246 17.61 30.23 -10.91
CA ASP A 246 17.07 29.98 -12.25
C ASP A 246 16.22 28.69 -12.23
N GLN A 247 14.91 28.85 -12.35
CA GLN A 247 13.94 27.76 -12.31
C GLN A 247 13.05 27.83 -13.56
N PRO A 248 13.05 26.78 -14.41
CA PRO A 248 12.23 26.81 -15.61
C PRO A 248 10.76 26.56 -15.29
N GLN A 249 9.87 26.98 -16.20
CA GLN A 249 8.43 26.71 -16.08
C GLN A 249 8.14 25.21 -16.21
N ILE A 250 7.21 24.75 -15.38
CA ILE A 250 6.70 23.37 -15.33
C ILE A 250 5.27 23.39 -15.86
N THR A 251 5.05 22.76 -17.02
CA THR A 251 3.72 22.71 -17.65
C THR A 251 3.14 21.31 -17.51
N LEU A 252 2.07 21.18 -16.73
CA LEU A 252 1.39 19.91 -16.45
C LEU A 252 -0.10 20.04 -16.85
N PRO A 253 -0.43 19.84 -18.14
CA PRO A 253 -1.73 20.19 -18.70
C PRO A 253 -2.89 19.33 -18.17
N ALA A 254 -2.62 18.10 -17.73
CA ALA A 254 -3.62 17.15 -17.23
C ALA A 254 -3.70 17.11 -15.70
N LEU A 255 -2.89 17.89 -14.99
CA LEU A 255 -2.74 17.77 -13.54
C LEU A 255 -4.01 18.23 -12.83
N GLU A 256 -4.63 17.34 -12.06
CA GLU A 256 -5.83 17.62 -11.27
C GLU A 256 -5.52 17.76 -9.78
N ARG A 257 -4.48 17.07 -9.28
CA ARG A 257 -4.08 17.07 -7.87
C ARG A 257 -2.59 17.34 -7.72
N LEU A 258 -2.25 18.37 -6.96
CA LEU A 258 -0.89 18.72 -6.61
C LEU A 258 -0.73 18.77 -5.09
N THR A 259 0.23 18.03 -4.56
CA THR A 259 0.64 18.08 -3.16
C THR A 259 2.08 18.56 -3.05
N LEU A 260 2.31 19.68 -2.38
CA LEU A 260 3.64 20.22 -2.10
C LEU A 260 3.91 20.23 -0.59
N THR A 261 4.84 19.38 -0.16
CA THR A 261 5.31 19.32 1.21
C THR A 261 6.80 19.62 1.31
N HIS A 262 7.28 19.81 2.53
CA HIS A 262 8.67 20.09 2.80
C HIS A 262 9.22 19.04 3.75
N TYR A 263 10.38 18.47 3.43
CA TYR A 263 11.04 17.47 4.26
C TYR A 263 11.54 18.11 5.55
N LEU A 264 11.36 17.41 6.67
CA LEU A 264 11.52 18.02 7.99
C LEU A 264 12.87 17.79 8.65
N PHE A 265 13.63 16.86 8.10
CA PHE A 265 14.93 16.49 8.63
C PHE A 265 16.08 17.32 8.02
N THR A 266 15.77 18.37 7.24
CA THR A 266 16.79 19.28 6.69
C THR A 266 16.88 20.58 7.49
N GLU A 267 18.10 21.01 7.80
CA GLU A 267 18.36 22.37 8.30
C GLU A 267 18.24 23.44 7.19
N GLU A 268 18.04 23.00 5.94
CA GLU A 268 17.99 23.85 4.76
C GLU A 268 16.72 24.72 4.71
N PRO A 269 16.83 25.93 4.12
CA PRO A 269 15.68 26.82 3.94
C PRO A 269 14.67 26.19 2.98
N ALA A 270 13.39 26.37 3.27
CA ALA A 270 12.34 25.83 2.41
C ALA A 270 12.29 26.55 1.04
N PRO A 271 11.98 25.84 -0.07
CA PRO A 271 11.91 26.41 -1.40
C PRO A 271 10.60 27.20 -1.60
N THR A 272 10.50 28.34 -0.90
CA THR A 272 9.32 29.20 -0.94
C THR A 272 9.10 29.74 -2.35
N GLY A 273 7.87 29.63 -2.85
CA GLY A 273 7.51 30.18 -4.16
C GLY A 273 7.74 29.23 -5.34
N PHE A 274 8.21 28.00 -5.11
CA PHE A 274 8.33 26.97 -6.16
C PHE A 274 7.02 26.74 -6.92
N LEU A 275 5.88 26.90 -6.25
CA LEU A 275 4.54 26.80 -6.83
C LEU A 275 4.30 27.81 -7.99
N GLU A 276 5.00 28.95 -8.03
CA GLU A 276 4.81 29.97 -9.07
C GLU A 276 5.29 29.54 -10.45
N PHE A 277 6.11 28.49 -10.51
CA PHE A 277 6.67 27.91 -11.73
C PHE A 277 5.75 26.87 -12.37
N PHE A 278 4.65 26.49 -11.71
CA PHE A 278 3.67 25.55 -12.24
C PHE A 278 2.64 26.24 -13.13
N SER A 279 2.39 25.65 -14.29
CA SER A 279 1.25 25.91 -15.16
C SER A 279 0.42 24.62 -15.26
N ALA A 280 -0.69 24.58 -14.51
CA ALA A 280 -1.53 23.40 -14.37
C ALA A 280 -3.02 23.76 -14.56
N PRO A 281 -3.48 24.03 -15.79
CA PRO A 281 -4.80 24.61 -16.05
C PRO A 281 -5.97 23.73 -15.56
N CYS A 282 -5.77 22.42 -15.40
CA CYS A 282 -6.78 21.48 -14.93
C CYS A 282 -6.74 21.25 -13.41
N LEU A 283 -5.93 22.01 -12.65
CA LEU A 283 -5.75 21.79 -11.22
C LEU A 283 -7.04 22.03 -10.45
N LYS A 284 -7.54 20.97 -9.79
CA LYS A 284 -8.76 21.01 -8.97
C LYS A 284 -8.44 21.02 -7.48
N ARG A 285 -7.40 20.29 -7.06
CA ARG A 285 -7.03 20.15 -5.64
C ARG A 285 -5.56 20.48 -5.43
N LEU A 286 -5.32 21.40 -4.51
CA LEU A 286 -3.97 21.78 -4.07
C LEU A 286 -3.83 21.47 -2.59
N ARG A 287 -2.86 20.63 -2.22
CA ARG A 287 -2.42 20.46 -0.83
C ARG A 287 -1.04 21.07 -0.70
N ILE A 288 -0.84 21.98 0.23
CA ILE A 288 0.44 22.67 0.38
C ILE A 288 0.78 22.99 1.83
N VAL A 289 2.03 22.75 2.22
CA VAL A 289 2.52 23.17 3.53
C VAL A 289 2.61 24.68 3.60
N ASN A 290 2.05 25.24 4.68
CA ASN A 290 1.98 26.68 4.91
C ASN A 290 3.33 27.41 4.72
N ARG A 291 4.45 26.79 5.13
CA ARG A 291 5.79 27.37 5.02
C ARG A 291 6.27 27.56 3.58
N LEU A 292 5.73 26.81 2.62
CA LEU A 292 6.08 26.90 1.20
C LEU A 292 5.34 28.03 0.47
N ILE A 293 4.34 28.64 1.12
CA ILE A 293 3.49 29.69 0.55
C ILE A 293 4.09 31.05 0.87
N PRO A 294 4.66 31.78 -0.11
CA PRO A 294 5.04 33.16 0.12
C PRO A 294 3.82 34.06 0.37
N PRO A 295 4.01 35.22 1.02
CA PRO A 295 2.95 36.19 1.34
C PRO A 295 1.96 36.55 0.23
N SER A 296 2.36 36.46 -1.04
CA SER A 296 1.60 36.97 -2.21
C SER A 296 1.33 35.93 -3.30
N SER A 297 1.66 34.66 -3.08
CA SER A 297 1.64 33.65 -4.16
C SER A 297 0.32 32.93 -4.32
N LEU A 298 -0.50 32.84 -3.27
CA LEU A 298 -1.84 32.24 -3.37
C LEU A 298 -2.76 33.06 -4.28
N GLU A 299 -2.71 34.40 -4.22
CA GLU A 299 -3.48 35.28 -5.11
C GLU A 299 -3.09 35.05 -6.57
N ARG A 300 -1.79 35.11 -6.88
CA ARG A 300 -1.27 34.85 -8.23
C ARG A 300 -1.60 33.46 -8.74
N LEU A 301 -1.66 32.47 -7.83
CA LEU A 301 -2.06 31.12 -8.18
C LEU A 301 -3.55 31.06 -8.54
N LEU A 302 -4.41 31.67 -7.74
CA LEU A 302 -5.85 31.75 -8.00
C LEU A 302 -6.16 32.55 -9.26
N GLU A 303 -5.35 33.57 -9.60
CA GLU A 303 -5.43 34.28 -10.88
C GLU A 303 -5.01 33.42 -12.08
N LYS A 304 -4.11 32.46 -11.87
CA LYS A 304 -3.60 31.56 -12.94
C LYS A 304 -4.47 30.31 -13.12
N HIS A 305 -5.25 29.93 -12.11
CA HIS A 305 -5.93 28.64 -12.05
C HIS A 305 -7.39 28.79 -11.62
N ASP A 306 -8.27 28.97 -12.59
CA ASP A 306 -9.70 29.19 -12.37
C ASP A 306 -10.48 27.94 -11.92
N ASN A 307 -9.89 26.75 -12.07
CA ASN A 307 -10.55 25.45 -11.86
C ASN A 307 -10.36 24.86 -10.47
N ILE A 308 -9.73 25.58 -9.53
CA ILE A 308 -9.44 25.06 -8.20
C ILE A 308 -10.74 24.95 -7.39
N GLU A 309 -11.03 23.75 -6.92
CA GLU A 309 -12.19 23.42 -6.09
C GLU A 309 -11.82 23.31 -4.61
N GLU A 310 -10.60 22.85 -4.31
CA GLU A 310 -10.14 22.57 -2.94
C GLU A 310 -8.69 23.00 -2.71
N ILE A 311 -8.46 23.74 -1.62
CA ILE A 311 -7.13 24.08 -1.12
C ILE A 311 -7.00 23.58 0.31
N CYS A 312 -6.12 22.61 0.52
CA CYS A 312 -5.73 22.13 1.82
C CYS A 312 -4.42 22.76 2.23
N ILE A 313 -4.41 23.43 3.37
CA ILE A 313 -3.19 23.98 3.97
C ILE A 313 -2.73 23.02 5.06
N LEU A 314 -1.52 22.52 4.93
CA LEU A 314 -0.89 21.66 5.92
C LEU A 314 -0.17 22.56 6.94
N GLY A 315 -0.56 22.46 8.21
CA GLY A 315 -0.05 23.31 9.30
C GLY A 315 0.11 22.54 10.61
N LYS A 316 0.39 23.25 11.72
CA LYS A 316 0.52 22.66 13.07
C LYS A 316 -0.82 22.59 13.81
N ARG A 317 -1.01 21.56 14.64
CA ARG A 317 -2.23 21.28 15.42
C ARG A 317 -2.51 22.43 16.34
N GLY A 318 -3.78 22.81 16.43
CA GLY A 318 -4.23 23.86 17.34
C GLY A 318 -3.84 25.27 16.91
N HIS A 319 -3.07 25.45 15.83
CA HIS A 319 -2.99 26.74 15.15
C HIS A 319 -4.22 26.88 14.24
N GLY A 320 -4.98 27.96 14.43
CA GLY A 320 -6.00 28.35 13.46
C GLY A 320 -5.37 28.65 12.10
N MET A 321 -6.16 28.56 11.03
CA MET A 321 -5.77 29.04 9.71
C MET A 321 -5.12 30.43 9.86
N PRO A 322 -3.87 30.61 9.38
CA PRO A 322 -3.23 31.91 9.35
C PRO A 322 -4.18 33.00 8.84
N THR A 323 -4.20 34.17 9.48
CA THR A 323 -5.20 35.23 9.25
C THR A 323 -5.36 35.59 7.76
N ARG A 324 -4.27 35.51 6.98
CA ARG A 324 -4.29 35.75 5.53
C ARG A 324 -5.07 34.68 4.75
N GLN A 325 -4.99 33.42 5.17
CA GLN A 325 -5.71 32.31 4.51
C GLN A 325 -7.19 32.30 4.89
N VAL A 326 -7.52 32.75 6.10
CA VAL A 326 -8.92 33.06 6.46
C VAL A 326 -9.48 34.15 5.55
N GLN A 327 -8.69 35.20 5.25
CA GLN A 327 -9.08 36.23 4.29
C GLN A 327 -9.30 35.66 2.89
N TYR A 328 -8.40 34.82 2.37
CA TYR A 328 -8.59 34.16 1.07
C TYR A 328 -9.85 33.28 1.01
N ALA A 329 -10.10 32.48 2.05
CA ALA A 329 -11.30 31.65 2.14
C ALA A 329 -12.59 32.48 2.10
N SER A 330 -12.57 33.67 2.72
CA SER A 330 -13.71 34.60 2.67
C SER A 330 -13.89 35.32 1.33
N GLN A 331 -12.81 35.52 0.56
CA GLN A 331 -12.85 36.14 -0.77
C GLN A 331 -13.27 35.16 -1.87
N HIS A 332 -13.01 33.86 -1.68
CA HIS A 332 -13.32 32.80 -2.65
C HIS A 332 -14.25 31.72 -2.05
N PRO A 333 -15.55 32.04 -1.84
CA PRO A 333 -16.47 31.14 -1.15
C PRO A 333 -16.81 29.86 -1.93
N THR A 334 -16.49 29.79 -3.22
CA THR A 334 -16.66 28.60 -4.07
C THR A 334 -15.56 27.56 -3.86
N ILE A 335 -14.42 27.95 -3.28
CA ILE A 335 -13.28 27.07 -3.04
C ILE A 335 -13.36 26.54 -1.61
N LYS A 336 -13.26 25.22 -1.46
CA LYS A 336 -13.20 24.57 -0.16
C LYS A 336 -11.79 24.74 0.42
N PHE A 337 -11.66 25.52 1.48
CA PHE A 337 -10.42 25.64 2.24
C PHE A 337 -10.45 24.71 3.45
N THR A 338 -9.46 23.82 3.56
CA THR A 338 -9.29 22.92 4.71
C THR A 338 -7.92 23.13 5.35
N LEU A 339 -7.86 22.91 6.67
CA LEU A 339 -6.61 22.85 7.42
C LEU A 339 -6.43 21.41 7.88
N GLU A 340 -5.29 20.83 7.54
CA GLU A 340 -4.92 19.49 7.97
C GLU A 340 -3.59 19.51 8.73
N GLU A 341 -3.41 18.48 9.54
CA GLU A 341 -2.17 18.24 10.28
C GLU A 341 -1.04 17.99 9.27
N ASN A 342 0.03 18.75 9.43
CA ASN A 342 1.23 18.58 8.63
C ASN A 342 2.06 17.41 9.17
N LEU A 343 2.92 16.87 8.31
CA LEU A 343 3.97 15.92 8.66
C LEU A 343 4.78 16.38 9.90
N ASP A 344 5.03 17.69 10.06
CA ASP A 344 5.81 18.30 11.15
C ASP A 344 5.41 17.81 12.54
N GLU A 345 4.10 17.72 12.80
CA GLU A 345 3.57 17.32 14.10
C GLU A 345 3.86 15.85 14.44
N TRP A 346 4.05 15.02 13.42
CA TRP A 346 4.25 13.59 13.61
C TRP A 346 5.70 13.26 13.99
N PHE A 347 6.61 14.22 13.82
CA PHE A 347 8.06 14.07 13.96
C PHE A 347 8.66 14.83 15.16
N GLU A 348 7.91 15.72 15.83
CA GLU A 348 8.41 16.53 16.95
C GLU A 348 8.95 15.70 18.15
N ASP A 349 8.52 14.43 18.30
CA ASP A 349 8.91 13.54 19.42
C ASP A 349 9.76 12.32 18.99
N MET A 350 10.34 12.30 17.78
CA MET A 350 10.99 11.09 17.24
C MET A 350 12.51 11.03 17.50
N GLU A 351 12.96 10.03 18.27
CA GLU A 351 14.38 9.66 18.40
C GLU A 351 14.90 8.89 17.16
N ALA A 352 16.22 8.84 16.95
CA ALA A 352 16.88 8.29 15.75
C ALA A 352 16.54 6.83 15.40
N ASP A 353 16.11 5.99 16.35
CA ASP A 353 15.66 4.60 16.10
C ASP A 353 14.26 4.53 15.44
N GLN A 354 13.57 5.66 15.31
CA GLN A 354 12.19 5.71 14.83
C GLN A 354 12.05 6.00 13.32
N THR A 355 13.14 6.05 12.56
CA THR A 355 13.15 6.30 11.10
C THR A 355 12.22 5.36 10.33
N ARG A 356 12.09 4.09 10.75
CA ARG A 356 11.14 3.14 10.14
C ARG A 356 9.67 3.50 10.41
N MET A 357 9.35 3.96 11.62
CA MET A 357 8.02 4.49 11.92
C MET A 357 7.75 5.76 11.14
N ALA A 358 8.78 6.59 10.96
CA ALA A 358 8.69 7.81 10.19
C ALA A 358 8.36 7.56 8.73
N MET A 359 9.12 6.66 8.10
CA MET A 359 8.89 6.23 6.71
C MET A 359 7.51 5.59 6.53
N ARG A 360 7.03 4.77 7.50
CA ARG A 360 5.67 4.22 7.46
C ARG A 360 4.59 5.28 7.53
N ARG A 361 4.76 6.29 8.39
CA ARG A 361 3.81 7.41 8.50
C ARG A 361 3.83 8.28 7.25
N LEU A 362 5.01 8.54 6.69
CA LEU A 362 5.15 9.28 5.45
C LEU A 362 4.52 8.51 4.28
N ARG A 363 4.67 7.18 4.22
CA ARG A 363 3.94 6.31 3.27
C ARG A 363 2.42 6.45 3.41
N SER A 364 1.89 6.50 4.62
CA SER A 364 0.45 6.70 4.83
C SER A 364 -0.02 8.12 4.53
N PHE A 365 0.89 9.08 4.47
CA PHE A 365 0.60 10.46 4.09
C PHE A 365 0.48 10.62 2.57
N ILE A 366 1.28 9.85 1.82
CA ILE A 366 1.29 9.89 0.36
C ILE A 366 -0.01 9.33 -0.19
N GLU A 367 -0.76 10.17 -0.89
CA GLU A 367 -2.07 9.84 -1.43
C GLU A 367 -2.02 9.59 -2.93
N ILE A 368 -1.27 8.56 -3.31
CA ILE A 368 -1.26 8.10 -4.69
C ILE A 368 -2.27 6.96 -4.85
N PRO A 369 -3.29 7.14 -5.70
CA PRO A 369 -4.17 6.03 -6.02
C PRO A 369 -3.35 4.97 -6.75
N LEU A 370 -3.34 3.76 -6.19
CA LEU A 370 -2.71 2.60 -6.84
C LEU A 370 -3.50 2.17 -8.08
N PHE A 371 -4.82 2.39 -8.06
CA PHE A 371 -5.75 2.09 -9.13
C PHE A 371 -6.93 3.09 -9.11
N GLU A 372 -7.45 3.43 -10.29
CA GLU A 372 -8.76 4.09 -10.47
C GLU A 372 -9.89 3.05 -10.61
#